data_AF-A0A2E2TVB9-F1
#
_entry.id   AF-A0A2E2TVB9-F1
#
_cell.length_a   1.000
_cell.length_b   1.000
_cell.length_c   1.000
_cell.angle_alpha   90.00
_cell.angle_beta   90.00
_cell.angle_gamma   90.00
#
_symmetry.space_group_name_H-M   'P 1'
#
loop_
_entity.id
_entity.type
_entity.pdbx_description
1 polymer ?
#
loop_
_entity_poly.entity_id
_entity_poly.type
_entity_poly.pdbx_seq_one_letter_code
_entity_poly.pdbx_strand_id
1 'polypeptide(L)'
;MVDAWADVETAIQAAIQQRKQRLERLTSASALVLLAGALWLMWPSLNAAMRGESGLLKGLGFPLVIIVWGLIIQDLTVDQPRARTRVGSAASVVWPILLMTGSQSLDTSNTSMVAGSLILVMVGLACLNASKAILQGGLDVLRWRAIMTGLGTIVAFSIFAGAPPESMTYEWLAAIGTLGFSSVLTAYIWFVGDDQRTARRAFSRRLDALEVRLLELKAQGAAVDQASSLIMTAKEEGHVDPSHGMNLLDEAEDDIERSLSLSGDVEAIREDARAAMD
;
A
#
# COMPACT_ATOMS: atom_id res chain seq x y z
N MET A 1 -3.15 11.13 -38.73
CA MET A 1 -3.62 11.31 -37.34
C MET A 1 -3.51 10.01 -36.54
N VAL A 2 -3.93 8.87 -37.09
CA VAL A 2 -3.77 7.53 -36.47
C VAL A 2 -2.30 7.15 -36.20
N ASP A 3 -1.38 7.46 -37.12
CA ASP A 3 0.05 7.16 -36.94
C ASP A 3 0.69 7.94 -35.78
N ALA A 4 0.26 9.18 -35.55
CA ALA A 4 0.77 9.99 -34.44
C ALA A 4 0.34 9.44 -33.07
N TRP A 5 -0.85 8.83 -32.98
CA TRP A 5 -1.31 8.16 -31.76
C TRP A 5 -0.60 6.82 -31.53
N ALA A 6 -0.32 6.08 -32.60
CA ALA A 6 0.48 4.85 -32.53
C ALA A 6 1.93 5.11 -32.09
N ASP A 7 2.54 6.21 -32.57
CA ASP A 7 3.88 6.64 -32.14
C ASP A 7 3.92 7.09 -30.68
N VAL A 8 2.87 7.74 -30.19
CA VAL A 8 2.76 8.14 -28.76
C VAL A 8 2.60 6.92 -27.86
N GLU A 9 1.74 5.97 -28.20
CA GLU A 9 1.53 4.74 -27.42
C GLU A 9 2.82 3.91 -27.37
N THR A 10 3.51 3.75 -28.50
CA THR A 10 4.79 3.02 -28.55
C THR A 10 5.90 3.74 -27.79
N ALA A 11 5.96 5.08 -27.83
CA ALA A 11 6.90 5.86 -27.03
C ALA A 11 6.63 5.74 -25.52
N ILE A 12 5.36 5.75 -25.10
CA ILE A 12 4.96 5.53 -23.71
C ILE A 12 5.36 4.12 -23.26
N GLN A 13 5.05 3.10 -24.05
CA GLN A 13 5.42 1.71 -23.73
C GLN A 13 6.94 1.53 -23.66
N ALA A 14 7.70 2.13 -24.58
CA ALA A 14 9.16 2.12 -24.55
C ALA A 14 9.71 2.80 -23.28
N ALA A 15 9.13 3.93 -22.85
CA ALA A 15 9.52 4.61 -21.62
C ALA A 15 9.21 3.77 -20.36
N ILE A 16 8.04 3.11 -20.32
CA ILE A 16 7.66 2.19 -19.24
C ILE A 16 8.64 1.01 -19.19
N GLN A 17 8.97 0.42 -20.34
CA GLN A 17 9.87 -0.73 -20.44
C GLN A 17 11.30 -0.36 -20.06
N GLN A 18 11.77 0.82 -20.44
CA GLN A 18 13.07 1.35 -20.02
C GLN A 18 13.12 1.55 -18.50
N ARG A 19 12.05 2.06 -17.87
CA ARG A 19 11.96 2.18 -16.41
C ARG A 19 11.99 0.81 -15.73
N LYS A 20 11.24 -0.17 -16.24
CA LYS A 20 11.26 -1.55 -15.73
C LYS A 20 12.66 -2.17 -15.80
N GLN A 21 13.35 -2.03 -16.93
CA GLN A 21 14.73 -2.55 -17.07
C GLN A 21 15.72 -1.89 -16.10
N ARG A 22 15.60 -0.58 -15.85
CA ARG A 22 16.46 0.10 -14.86
C ARG A 22 16.18 -0.42 -13.45
N LEU A 23 14.91 -0.63 -13.11
CA LEU A 23 14.50 -1.24 -11.85
C LEU A 23 15.06 -2.66 -11.72
N GLU A 24 14.88 -3.53 -12.71
CA GLU A 24 15.40 -4.91 -12.71
C GLU A 24 16.93 -4.97 -12.53
N ARG A 25 17.67 -4.04 -13.16
CA ARG A 25 19.13 -3.93 -12.97
C ARG A 25 19.50 -3.53 -11.55
N LEU A 26 18.76 -2.59 -10.95
CA LEU A 26 18.98 -2.20 -9.55
C LEU A 26 18.61 -3.33 -8.58
N THR A 27 17.51 -4.05 -8.84
CA THR A 27 17.11 -5.21 -8.04
C THR A 27 18.17 -6.31 -8.09
N SER A 28 18.61 -6.69 -9.29
CA SER A 28 19.63 -7.73 -9.45
C SER A 28 20.95 -7.33 -8.81
N ALA A 29 21.39 -6.07 -8.97
CA ALA A 29 22.55 -5.55 -8.27
C ALA A 29 22.39 -5.60 -6.74
N SER A 30 21.24 -5.18 -6.21
CA SER A 30 20.96 -5.24 -4.77
C SER A 30 20.93 -6.67 -4.22
N ALA A 31 20.36 -7.61 -4.96
CA ALA A 31 20.34 -9.02 -4.60
C ALA A 31 21.75 -9.64 -4.57
N LEU A 32 22.61 -9.27 -5.54
CA LEU A 32 24.01 -9.69 -5.54
C LEU A 32 24.79 -9.13 -4.35
N VAL A 33 24.55 -7.86 -3.97
CA VAL A 33 25.17 -7.24 -2.79
C VAL A 33 24.71 -7.94 -1.50
N LEU A 34 23.41 -8.26 -1.38
CA LEU A 34 22.88 -8.98 -0.22
C LEU A 34 23.44 -10.41 -0.14
N LEU A 35 23.53 -11.12 -1.27
CA LEU A 35 24.18 -12.44 -1.32
C LEU A 35 25.64 -12.36 -0.90
N ALA A 36 26.40 -11.39 -1.42
CA ALA A 36 27.78 -11.17 -1.03
C ALA A 36 27.92 -10.88 0.48
N GLY A 37 27.03 -10.04 1.03
CA GLY A 37 26.98 -9.76 2.48
C GLY A 37 26.63 -10.98 3.33
N ALA A 38 25.68 -11.81 2.88
CA ALA A 38 25.31 -13.05 3.56
C ALA A 38 26.46 -14.07 3.54
N LEU A 39 27.13 -14.22 2.39
CA LEU A 39 28.32 -15.06 2.23
C LEU A 39 29.46 -14.57 3.13
N TRP A 40 29.67 -13.26 3.22
CA TRP A 40 30.68 -12.67 4.09
C TRP A 40 30.43 -13.01 5.57
N LEU A 41 29.18 -12.87 6.02
CA LEU A 41 28.80 -13.20 7.41
C LEU A 41 28.81 -14.71 7.69
N MET A 42 28.54 -15.53 6.68
CA MET A 42 28.62 -16.99 6.79
C MET A 42 30.05 -17.51 6.72
N TRP A 43 31.00 -16.74 6.20
CA TRP A 43 32.39 -17.17 6.00
C TRP A 43 33.08 -17.74 7.25
N PRO A 44 33.04 -17.10 8.44
CA PRO A 44 33.67 -17.67 9.64
C PRO A 44 33.06 -19.01 10.08
N SER A 45 31.74 -19.17 9.97
CA SER A 45 31.07 -20.42 10.33
C SER A 45 31.30 -21.53 9.29
N LEU A 46 31.36 -21.17 8.00
CA LEU A 46 31.78 -22.07 6.91
C LEU A 46 33.22 -22.57 7.11
N ASN A 47 34.13 -21.67 7.49
CA ASN A 47 35.54 -22.00 7.71
C ASN A 47 35.74 -22.90 8.93
N ALA A 48 34.97 -22.70 9.99
CA ALA A 48 34.95 -23.61 11.16
C ALA A 48 34.42 -25.00 10.80
N ALA A 49 33.33 -25.07 10.01
CA ALA A 49 32.76 -26.35 9.57
C ALA A 49 33.67 -27.12 8.60
N MET A 50 34.39 -26.43 7.70
CA MET A 50 35.41 -27.05 6.83
C MET A 50 36.58 -27.65 7.63
N ARG A 51 36.82 -27.19 8.86
CA ARG A 51 37.81 -27.74 9.79
C ARG A 51 37.25 -28.85 10.70
N GLY A 52 35.98 -29.21 10.54
CA GLY A 52 35.32 -30.26 11.32
C GLY A 52 34.73 -29.81 12.66
N GLU A 53 34.66 -28.50 12.94
CA GLU A 53 34.09 -27.98 14.18
C GLU A 53 32.55 -27.87 14.11
N SER A 54 31.87 -28.33 15.17
CA SER A 54 30.42 -28.26 15.29
C SER A 54 29.96 -26.86 15.72
N GLY A 55 29.64 -26.00 14.75
CA GLY A 55 29.15 -24.64 15.02
C GLY A 55 28.31 -23.99 13.92
N LEU A 56 28.11 -24.67 12.78
CA LEU A 56 27.49 -24.08 11.59
C LEU A 56 26.08 -23.51 11.89
N LEU A 57 25.24 -24.26 12.59
CA LEU A 57 23.86 -23.85 12.91
C LEU A 57 23.78 -22.62 13.82
N LYS A 58 24.74 -22.41 14.74
CA LYS A 58 24.77 -21.19 15.58
C LYS A 58 25.16 -19.95 14.81
N GLY A 59 25.92 -20.08 13.72
CA GLY A 59 26.36 -18.98 12.86
C GLY A 59 25.40 -18.64 11.70
N LEU A 60 24.35 -19.43 11.47
CA LEU A 60 23.46 -19.27 10.31
C LEU A 60 22.33 -18.24 10.51
N GLY A 61 22.11 -17.76 11.73
CA GLY A 61 21.01 -16.84 12.04
C GLY A 61 21.04 -15.55 11.21
N PHE A 62 22.14 -14.79 11.26
CA PHE A 62 22.28 -13.53 10.53
C PHE A 62 22.26 -13.70 9.00
N PRO A 63 22.98 -14.69 8.39
CA PRO A 63 22.87 -14.96 6.96
C PRO A 63 21.45 -15.33 6.50
N LEU A 64 20.70 -16.12 7.26
CA LEU A 64 19.30 -16.47 6.95
C LEU A 64 18.42 -15.22 6.90
N VAL A 65 18.57 -14.31 7.86
CA VAL A 65 17.82 -13.05 7.90
C VAL A 65 18.11 -12.21 6.65
N ILE A 66 19.38 -12.15 6.20
CA ILE A 66 19.76 -11.41 4.98
C ILE A 66 19.16 -12.04 3.72
N ILE A 67 19.12 -13.37 3.64
CA ILE A 67 18.50 -14.07 2.50
C ILE A 67 16.98 -13.80 2.46
N VAL A 68 16.30 -13.86 3.61
CA VAL A 68 14.87 -13.51 3.71
C VAL A 68 14.63 -12.06 3.28
N TRP A 69 15.50 -11.13 3.71
CA TRP A 69 15.44 -9.73 3.25
C TRP A 69 15.69 -9.56 1.75
N GLY A 70 16.61 -10.34 1.17
CA GLY A 70 16.84 -10.36 -0.28
C GLY A 70 15.61 -10.74 -1.08
N LEU A 71 14.81 -11.70 -0.59
CA LEU A 71 13.54 -12.07 -1.20
C LEU A 71 12.50 -10.94 -1.11
N ILE A 72 12.42 -10.24 0.03
CA ILE A 72 11.51 -9.11 0.21
C ILE A 72 11.90 -7.92 -0.68
N ILE A 73 13.21 -7.69 -0.89
CA ILE A 73 13.71 -6.64 -1.79
C ILE A 73 13.36 -6.91 -3.25
N GLN A 74 13.31 -8.17 -3.66
CA GLN A 74 12.88 -8.52 -5.01
C GLN A 74 11.39 -8.20 -5.20
N ASP A 75 10.57 -8.42 -4.17
CA ASP A 75 9.15 -8.06 -4.19
C ASP A 75 8.90 -6.54 -4.25
N LEU A 76 9.81 -5.70 -3.74
CA LEU A 76 9.70 -4.24 -3.83
C LEU A 76 9.69 -3.69 -5.26
N THR A 77 10.22 -4.45 -6.21
CA THR A 77 10.41 -3.99 -7.60
C THR A 77 9.38 -4.50 -8.59
N VAL A 78 8.56 -5.45 -8.15
CA VAL A 78 7.46 -5.98 -8.94
C VAL A 78 6.19 -5.26 -8.49
N ASP A 79 5.63 -4.42 -9.36
CA ASP A 79 4.41 -3.63 -9.08
C ASP A 79 3.14 -4.51 -9.18
N GLN A 80 3.16 -5.67 -8.51
CA GLN A 80 2.04 -6.58 -8.41
C GLN A 80 1.34 -6.39 -7.06
N PRO A 81 -0.01 -6.49 -7.01
CA PRO A 81 -0.77 -6.36 -5.76
C PRO A 81 -0.27 -7.29 -4.64
N ARG A 82 0.12 -8.52 -4.98
CA ARG A 82 0.65 -9.50 -4.01
C ARG A 82 1.98 -9.07 -3.40
N ALA A 83 2.85 -8.45 -4.19
CA ALA A 83 4.16 -7.99 -3.74
C ALA A 83 4.03 -6.78 -2.80
N ARG A 84 3.14 -5.82 -3.16
CA ARG A 84 2.78 -4.68 -2.29
C ARG A 84 2.25 -5.14 -0.93
N THR A 85 1.38 -6.15 -0.89
CA THR A 85 0.87 -6.68 0.38
C THR A 85 1.99 -7.30 1.22
N ARG A 86 2.90 -8.10 0.62
CA ARG A 86 4.03 -8.72 1.35
C ARG A 86 4.96 -7.68 1.96
N VAL A 87 5.38 -6.70 1.16
CA VAL A 87 6.27 -5.61 1.61
C VAL A 87 5.59 -4.75 2.66
N GLY A 88 4.33 -4.35 2.44
CA GLY A 88 3.57 -3.56 3.41
C GLY A 88 3.37 -4.30 4.73
N SER A 89 3.14 -5.61 4.69
CA SER A 89 3.03 -6.47 5.88
C SER A 89 4.35 -6.55 6.63
N ALA A 90 5.46 -6.79 5.93
CA ALA A 90 6.80 -6.82 6.52
C ALA A 90 7.17 -5.49 7.18
N ALA A 91 6.92 -4.37 6.49
CA ALA A 91 7.15 -3.03 7.03
C ALA A 91 6.30 -2.77 8.29
N SER A 92 5.05 -3.25 8.32
CA SER A 92 4.13 -3.14 9.46
C SER A 92 4.59 -3.93 10.69
N VAL A 93 5.20 -5.10 10.49
CA VAL A 93 5.75 -5.93 11.58
C VAL A 93 7.08 -5.39 12.09
N VAL A 94 7.93 -4.88 11.20
CA VAL A 94 9.33 -4.52 11.52
C VAL A 94 9.45 -3.19 12.23
N TRP A 95 8.60 -2.19 11.92
CA TRP A 95 8.77 -0.86 12.51
C TRP A 95 8.69 -0.82 14.05
N PRO A 96 7.77 -1.53 14.75
CA PRO A 96 7.73 -1.53 16.22
C PRO A 96 8.95 -2.22 16.82
N ILE A 97 9.44 -3.27 16.16
CA ILE A 97 10.63 -4.03 16.56
C ILE A 97 11.86 -3.11 16.53
N LEU A 98 12.07 -2.39 15.42
CA LEU A 98 13.20 -1.46 15.27
C LEU A 98 13.14 -0.31 16.27
N LEU A 99 11.96 0.27 16.52
CA LEU A 99 11.81 1.31 17.52
C LEU A 99 12.12 0.80 18.93
N MET A 100 11.72 -0.43 19.27
CA MET A 100 12.02 -1.04 20.56
C MET A 100 13.52 -1.27 20.74
N THR A 101 14.16 -1.90 19.74
CA THR A 101 15.62 -2.13 19.78
C THR A 101 16.40 -0.82 19.84
N GLY A 102 15.97 0.21 19.10
CA GLY A 102 16.54 1.55 19.18
C GLY A 102 16.37 2.17 20.57
N SER A 103 15.20 2.01 21.19
CA SER A 103 14.91 2.56 22.52
C SER A 103 15.72 1.93 23.64
N GLN A 104 15.94 0.60 23.59
CA GLN A 104 16.74 -0.11 24.59
C GLN A 104 18.25 0.04 24.40
N SER A 105 18.72 0.43 23.20
CA SER A 105 20.13 0.65 22.93
C SER A 105 20.56 2.10 23.14
N LEU A 106 19.70 2.92 23.76
CA LEU A 106 19.90 4.35 23.97
C LEU A 106 20.84 4.64 25.15
N ASP A 107 22.09 4.20 25.05
CA ASP A 107 23.12 4.49 26.03
C ASP A 107 23.72 5.89 25.79
N THR A 108 23.30 6.86 26.61
CA THR A 108 23.76 8.26 26.52
C THR A 108 25.25 8.45 26.84
N SER A 109 25.92 7.46 27.42
CA SER A 109 27.35 7.53 27.73
C SER A 109 28.25 7.27 26.52
N ASN A 110 27.74 6.58 25.49
CA ASN A 110 28.52 6.15 24.34
C ASN A 110 27.97 6.70 23.03
N THR A 111 28.70 7.64 22.41
CA THR A 111 28.29 8.31 21.17
C THR A 111 28.01 7.33 20.03
N SER A 112 28.73 6.20 19.97
CA SER A 112 28.52 5.18 18.93
C SER A 112 27.17 4.44 19.09
N MET A 113 26.75 4.18 20.32
CA MET A 113 25.45 3.54 20.62
C MET A 113 24.29 4.51 20.37
N VAL A 114 24.46 5.79 20.72
CA VAL A 114 23.48 6.84 20.39
C VAL A 114 23.30 6.97 18.87
N ALA A 115 24.39 6.94 18.10
CA ALA A 115 24.29 6.99 16.64
C ALA A 115 23.56 5.76 16.07
N GLY A 116 23.86 4.56 16.59
CA GLY A 116 23.20 3.32 16.18
C GLY A 116 21.71 3.30 16.50
N SER A 117 21.33 3.70 17.72
CA SER A 117 19.92 3.78 18.13
C SER A 117 19.14 4.80 17.29
N LEU A 118 19.73 5.94 16.98
CA LEU A 118 19.10 6.97 16.15
C LEU A 118 18.86 6.49 14.72
N ILE A 119 19.81 5.74 14.13
CA ILE A 119 19.63 5.09 12.83
C ILE A 119 18.47 4.07 12.88
N LEU A 120 18.41 3.23 13.92
CA LEU A 120 17.31 2.27 14.08
C LEU A 120 15.95 2.96 14.18
N VAL A 121 15.87 4.06 14.93
CA VAL A 121 14.64 4.86 15.04
C VAL A 121 14.24 5.45 13.69
N MET A 122 15.19 6.02 12.95
CA MET A 122 14.96 6.58 11.61
C MET A 122 14.46 5.52 10.63
N VAL A 123 15.07 4.34 10.61
CA VAL A 123 14.63 3.22 9.77
C VAL A 123 13.25 2.73 10.20
N GLY A 124 12.98 2.64 11.51
CA GLY A 124 11.65 2.30 12.04
C GLY A 124 10.57 3.27 11.57
N LEU A 125 10.83 4.58 11.64
CA LEU A 125 9.89 5.61 11.14
C LEU A 125 9.71 5.54 9.62
N ALA A 126 10.77 5.26 8.86
CA ALA A 126 10.67 5.04 7.42
C ALA A 126 9.80 3.81 7.10
N CYS A 127 9.95 2.70 7.84
CA CYS A 127 9.10 1.52 7.70
C CYS A 127 7.64 1.81 8.07
N LEU A 128 7.38 2.62 9.10
CA LEU A 128 6.03 3.06 9.44
C LEU A 128 5.39 3.85 8.29
N ASN A 129 6.13 4.79 7.70
CA ASN A 129 5.65 5.58 6.57
C ASN A 129 5.46 4.71 5.32
N ALA A 130 6.36 3.78 5.05
CA ALA A 130 6.22 2.81 3.95
C ALA A 130 4.99 1.92 4.13
N SER A 131 4.74 1.41 5.34
CA SER A 131 3.52 0.66 5.68
C SER A 131 2.27 1.49 5.39
N LYS A 132 2.25 2.76 5.83
CA LYS A 132 1.14 3.68 5.55
C LYS A 132 0.97 4.01 4.08
N ALA A 133 2.04 4.10 3.30
CA ALA A 133 2.00 4.42 1.87
C ALA A 133 1.56 3.22 1.02
N ILE A 134 1.97 2.01 1.40
CA ILE A 134 1.72 0.80 0.63
C ILE A 134 0.35 0.20 0.96
N LEU A 135 -0.02 0.13 2.25
CA LEU A 135 -1.29 -0.42 2.73
C LEU A 135 -2.32 0.70 2.92
N GLN A 136 -2.75 1.29 1.80
CA GLN A 136 -3.86 2.23 1.70
C GLN A 136 -5.03 1.55 1.00
N GLY A 137 -6.27 1.79 1.45
CA GLY A 137 -7.46 1.22 0.80
C GLY A 137 -8.66 1.04 1.72
N GLY A 138 -9.46 0.02 1.43
CA GLY A 138 -10.66 -0.33 2.19
C GLY A 138 -10.39 -0.82 3.62
N LEU A 139 -11.48 -1.00 4.37
CA LEU A 139 -11.46 -1.44 5.77
C LEU A 139 -10.67 -2.74 6.01
N ASP A 140 -10.71 -3.67 5.06
CA ASP A 140 -10.00 -4.95 5.18
C ASP A 140 -8.48 -4.78 5.14
N VAL A 141 -7.98 -3.85 4.32
CA VAL A 141 -6.55 -3.53 4.21
C VAL A 141 -6.06 -2.84 5.49
N LEU A 142 -6.88 -1.95 6.06
CA LEU A 142 -6.61 -1.27 7.33
C LEU A 142 -6.58 -2.26 8.50
N ARG A 143 -7.54 -3.19 8.56
CA ARG A 143 -7.57 -4.26 9.58
C ARG A 143 -6.37 -5.19 9.44
N TRP A 144 -6.01 -5.58 8.22
CA TRP A 144 -4.81 -6.36 7.96
C TRP A 144 -3.55 -5.65 8.47
N ARG A 145 -3.42 -4.35 8.18
CA ARG A 145 -2.31 -3.52 8.67
C ARG A 145 -2.28 -3.47 10.20
N ALA A 146 -3.45 -3.33 10.85
CA ALA A 146 -3.55 -3.36 12.30
C ALA A 146 -3.12 -4.71 12.88
N ILE A 147 -3.53 -5.84 12.28
CA ILE A 147 -3.10 -7.19 12.70
C ILE A 147 -1.58 -7.33 12.61
N MET A 148 -0.99 -6.94 11.49
CA MET A 148 0.46 -7.03 11.29
C MET A 148 1.25 -6.11 12.21
N THR A 149 0.75 -4.90 12.44
CA THR A 149 1.34 -3.98 13.41
C THR A 149 1.27 -4.56 14.82
N GLY A 150 0.13 -5.14 15.21
CA GLY A 150 -0.06 -5.83 16.48
C GLY A 150 0.86 -7.04 16.67
N LEU A 151 1.15 -7.79 15.61
CA LEU A 151 2.18 -8.84 15.65
C LEU A 151 3.56 -8.23 15.95
N GLY A 152 3.92 -7.14 15.28
CA GLY A 152 5.15 -6.40 15.56
C GLY A 152 5.23 -5.87 16.99
N THR A 153 4.11 -5.40 17.56
CA THR A 153 4.08 -4.92 18.95
C THR A 153 4.24 -6.04 19.96
N ILE A 154 3.69 -7.23 19.71
CA ILE A 154 3.90 -8.42 20.56
C ILE A 154 5.37 -8.83 20.56
N VAL A 155 6.02 -8.82 19.39
CA VAL A 155 7.46 -9.12 19.30
C VAL A 155 8.28 -8.05 20.02
N ALA A 156 7.95 -6.78 19.84
CA ALA A 156 8.59 -5.68 20.57
C ALA A 156 8.43 -5.83 22.10
N PHE A 157 7.25 -6.24 22.57
CA PHE A 157 7.01 -6.55 23.98
C PHE A 157 7.88 -7.71 24.47
N SER A 158 8.03 -8.77 23.66
CA SER A 158 8.91 -9.90 23.98
C SER A 158 10.38 -9.46 24.15
N ILE A 159 10.86 -8.59 23.25
CA ILE A 159 12.21 -8.01 23.34
C ILE A 159 12.36 -7.17 24.61
N PHE A 160 11.36 -6.35 24.93
CA PHE A 160 11.32 -5.59 26.18
C PHE A 160 11.40 -6.47 27.43
N ALA A 161 10.60 -7.54 27.46
CA ALA A 161 10.56 -8.48 28.57
C ALA A 161 11.84 -9.30 28.73
N GLY A 162 12.57 -9.55 27.63
CA GLY A 162 13.82 -10.31 27.65
C GLY A 162 15.00 -9.55 28.25
N ALA A 163 15.02 -8.22 28.12
CA ALA A 163 16.08 -7.37 28.66
C ALA A 163 15.49 -6.02 29.12
N PRO A 164 14.71 -5.99 30.22
CA PRO A 164 14.09 -4.77 30.70
C PRO A 164 15.18 -3.81 31.20
N PRO A 165 15.22 -2.55 30.71
CA PRO A 165 16.13 -1.54 31.23
C PRO A 165 15.80 -1.22 32.70
N GLU A 166 16.75 -0.63 33.42
CA GLU A 166 16.51 -0.19 34.80
C GLU A 166 15.35 0.80 34.89
N SER A 167 14.51 0.66 35.90
CA SER A 167 13.29 1.48 36.03
C SER A 167 13.62 2.97 36.16
N MET A 168 12.78 3.82 35.56
CA MET A 168 12.93 5.28 35.55
C MET A 168 14.17 5.82 34.82
N THR A 169 14.90 5.00 34.06
CA THR A 169 15.94 5.47 33.15
C THR A 169 15.37 6.01 31.83
N TYR A 170 16.19 6.75 31.06
CA TYR A 170 15.80 7.24 29.74
C TYR A 170 15.45 6.11 28.76
N GLU A 171 16.21 5.00 28.80
CA GLU A 171 15.95 3.80 28.00
C GLU A 171 14.60 3.15 28.34
N TRP A 172 14.29 3.05 29.63
CA TRP A 172 13.01 2.52 30.10
C TRP A 172 11.83 3.38 29.65
N LEU A 173 11.94 4.71 29.77
CA LEU A 173 10.91 5.65 29.32
C LEU A 173 10.71 5.58 27.79
N ALA A 174 11.80 5.49 27.02
CA ALA A 174 11.75 5.35 25.57
C ALA A 174 11.11 4.01 25.15
N ALA A 175 11.46 2.91 25.83
CA ALA A 175 10.92 1.58 25.53
C ALA A 175 9.42 1.50 25.83
N ILE A 176 8.97 2.03 26.98
CA ILE A 176 7.54 2.08 27.32
C ILE A 176 6.80 3.06 26.42
N GLY A 177 7.39 4.21 26.10
CA GLY A 177 6.84 5.15 25.13
C GLY A 177 6.60 4.49 23.77
N THR A 178 7.54 3.66 23.31
CA THR A 178 7.42 2.88 22.07
C THR A 178 6.31 1.83 22.14
N LEU A 179 6.19 1.10 23.25
CA LEU A 179 5.10 0.13 23.45
C LEU A 179 3.73 0.83 23.48
N GLY A 180 3.63 1.94 24.20
CA GLY A 180 2.42 2.76 24.27
C GLY A 180 2.05 3.29 22.88
N PHE A 181 3.01 3.90 22.18
CA PHE A 181 2.80 4.45 20.85
C PHE A 181 2.33 3.38 19.85
N SER A 182 3.01 2.24 19.82
CA SER A 182 2.66 1.16 18.90
C SER A 182 1.32 0.49 19.22
N SER A 183 0.98 0.35 20.50
CA SER A 183 -0.31 -0.19 20.94
C SER A 183 -1.47 0.77 20.63
N VAL A 184 -1.30 2.06 20.94
CA VAL A 184 -2.28 3.11 20.63
C VAL A 184 -2.49 3.21 19.13
N LEU A 185 -1.41 3.18 18.34
CA LEU A 185 -1.52 3.24 16.88
C LEU A 185 -2.24 2.01 16.33
N THR A 186 -1.96 0.81 16.86
CA THR A 186 -2.68 -0.42 16.48
C THR A 186 -4.17 -0.30 16.76
N ALA A 187 -4.55 0.19 17.95
CA ALA A 187 -5.95 0.42 18.30
C ALA A 187 -6.60 1.49 17.41
N TYR A 188 -5.90 2.60 17.14
CA TYR A 188 -6.39 3.66 16.27
C TYR A 188 -6.67 3.14 14.85
N ILE A 189 -5.74 2.38 14.26
CA ILE A 189 -5.92 1.80 12.92
C ILE A 189 -7.11 0.82 12.92
N TRP A 190 -7.27 0.03 13.99
CA TRP A 190 -8.35 -0.94 14.11
C TRP A 190 -9.75 -0.30 14.22
N PHE A 191 -9.88 0.77 15.02
CA PHE A 191 -11.17 1.38 15.34
C PHE A 191 -11.54 2.60 14.50
N VAL A 192 -10.58 3.46 14.16
CA VAL A 192 -10.83 4.81 13.61
C VAL A 192 -10.31 4.96 12.18
N GLY A 193 -9.34 4.15 11.75
CA GLY A 193 -8.54 4.38 10.54
C GLY A 193 -9.25 4.46 9.17
N ASP A 194 -10.58 4.43 9.10
CA ASP A 194 -11.33 4.68 7.87
C ASP A 194 -11.63 6.19 7.70
N ASP A 195 -10.60 6.97 7.37
CA ASP A 195 -10.73 8.42 7.11
C ASP A 195 -11.68 8.72 5.93
N GLN A 196 -11.93 7.74 5.05
CA GLN A 196 -12.84 7.86 3.90
C GLN A 196 -14.25 7.31 4.18
N ARG A 197 -14.59 6.97 5.43
CA ARG A 197 -15.90 6.37 5.75
C ARG A 197 -17.08 7.24 5.30
N THR A 198 -16.95 8.55 5.45
CA THR A 198 -17.96 9.52 5.02
C THR A 198 -18.05 9.60 3.51
N ALA A 199 -16.91 9.67 2.82
CA ALA A 199 -16.82 9.70 1.36
C ALA A 199 -17.39 8.42 0.73
N ARG A 200 -17.04 7.23 1.25
CA ARG A 200 -17.61 5.95 0.82
C ARG A 200 -19.12 5.88 1.01
N ARG A 201 -19.63 6.35 2.16
CA ARG A 201 -21.07 6.39 2.42
C ARG A 201 -21.79 7.34 1.47
N ALA A 202 -21.21 8.51 1.18
CA ALA A 202 -21.76 9.46 0.23
C ALA A 202 -21.78 8.86 -1.19
N PHE A 203 -20.67 8.25 -1.62
CA PHE A 203 -20.57 7.54 -2.90
C PHE A 203 -21.62 6.43 -3.02
N SER A 204 -21.72 5.51 -2.05
CA SER A 204 -22.71 4.42 -2.10
C SER A 204 -24.14 4.93 -2.20
N ARG A 205 -24.52 5.95 -1.42
CA ARG A 205 -25.87 6.54 -1.52
C ARG A 205 -26.15 7.14 -2.89
N ARG A 206 -25.15 7.79 -3.50
CA ARG A 206 -25.30 8.42 -4.81
C ARG A 206 -25.32 7.39 -5.93
N LEU A 207 -24.49 6.36 -5.84
CA LEU A 207 -24.49 5.21 -6.75
C LEU A 207 -25.86 4.53 -6.77
N ASP A 208 -26.41 4.20 -5.59
CA ASP A 208 -27.73 3.57 -5.47
C ASP A 208 -28.83 4.45 -6.10
N ALA A 209 -28.78 5.77 -5.87
CA ALA A 209 -29.75 6.70 -6.44
C ALA A 209 -29.66 6.78 -7.98
N LEU A 210 -28.45 6.81 -8.53
CA LEU A 210 -28.22 6.83 -9.98
C LEU A 210 -28.53 5.49 -10.65
N GLU A 211 -28.26 4.35 -10.00
CA GLU A 211 -28.67 3.03 -10.49
C GLU A 211 -30.19 2.93 -10.61
N VAL A 212 -30.94 3.40 -9.61
CA VAL A 212 -32.41 3.43 -9.65
C VAL A 212 -32.91 4.32 -10.80
N ARG A 213 -32.38 5.53 -10.92
CA ARG A 213 -32.74 6.47 -12.01
C ARG A 213 -32.43 5.88 -13.39
N LEU A 214 -31.29 5.22 -13.54
CA LEU A 214 -30.90 4.56 -14.78
C LEU A 214 -31.87 3.43 -15.16
N LEU A 215 -32.32 2.64 -14.19
CA LEU A 215 -33.31 1.57 -14.42
C LEU A 215 -34.66 2.13 -14.88
N GLU A 216 -35.12 3.23 -14.28
CA GLU A 216 -36.34 3.93 -14.71
C GLU A 216 -36.23 4.46 -16.14
N LEU A 217 -35.10 5.09 -16.47
CA LEU A 217 -34.82 5.61 -17.82
C LEU A 217 -34.76 4.49 -18.88
N LYS A 218 -34.14 3.36 -18.55
CA LYS A 218 -34.14 2.17 -19.41
C LYS A 218 -35.55 1.61 -19.60
N ALA A 219 -36.39 1.61 -18.57
CA ALA A 219 -37.78 1.18 -18.68
C ALA A 219 -38.63 2.12 -19.56
N GLN A 220 -38.29 3.41 -19.60
CA GLN A 220 -38.90 4.41 -20.47
C GLN A 220 -38.35 4.39 -21.92
N GLY A 221 -37.34 3.56 -22.19
CA GLY A 221 -36.73 3.43 -23.52
C GLY A 221 -35.73 4.55 -23.87
N ALA A 222 -35.21 5.28 -22.88
CA ALA A 222 -34.19 6.31 -23.11
C ALA A 222 -32.84 5.67 -23.50
N ALA A 223 -32.10 6.32 -24.40
CA ALA A 223 -30.75 5.90 -24.80
C ALA A 223 -29.73 6.34 -23.75
N VAL A 224 -29.40 5.44 -22.80
CA VAL A 224 -28.49 5.71 -21.66
C VAL A 224 -27.37 4.67 -21.53
N ASP A 225 -26.91 4.13 -22.65
CA ASP A 225 -25.90 3.05 -22.67
C ASP A 225 -24.52 3.53 -22.18
N GLN A 226 -24.12 4.76 -22.53
CA GLN A 226 -22.85 5.34 -22.09
C GLN A 226 -22.87 5.66 -20.58
N ALA A 227 -23.90 6.34 -20.08
CA ALA A 227 -24.13 6.50 -18.65
C ALA A 227 -24.17 5.17 -17.88
N SER A 228 -24.77 4.13 -18.46
CA SER A 228 -24.77 2.78 -17.87
C SER A 228 -23.36 2.19 -17.77
N SER A 229 -22.49 2.44 -18.74
CA SER A 229 -21.09 2.00 -18.69
C SER A 229 -20.34 2.73 -17.58
N LEU A 230 -20.49 4.05 -17.50
CA LEU A 230 -19.82 4.89 -16.49
C LEU A 230 -20.24 4.51 -15.06
N ILE A 231 -21.52 4.23 -14.82
CA ILE A 231 -22.02 3.78 -13.51
C ILE A 231 -21.44 2.41 -13.13
N MET A 232 -21.29 1.49 -14.10
CA MET A 232 -20.65 0.19 -13.84
C MET A 232 -19.16 0.33 -13.53
N THR A 233 -18.43 1.17 -14.27
CA THR A 233 -17.02 1.49 -13.96
C THR A 233 -16.89 2.16 -12.59
N ALA A 234 -17.77 3.09 -12.27
CA ALA A 234 -17.81 3.74 -10.96
C ALA A 234 -18.04 2.72 -9.83
N LYS A 235 -18.90 1.72 -10.04
CA LYS A 235 -19.14 0.63 -9.09
C LYS A 235 -17.91 -0.24 -8.88
N GLU A 236 -17.17 -0.55 -9.93
CA GLU A 236 -15.96 -1.38 -9.85
C GLU A 236 -14.80 -0.63 -9.18
N GLU A 237 -14.59 0.64 -9.52
CA GLU A 237 -13.41 1.41 -9.11
C GLU A 237 -13.66 2.33 -7.89
N GLY A 238 -14.88 2.84 -7.73
CA GLY A 238 -15.26 3.83 -6.73
C GLY A 238 -15.26 3.34 -5.28
N HIS A 239 -15.29 2.02 -5.06
CA HIS A 239 -15.11 1.44 -3.73
C HIS A 239 -13.64 1.51 -3.24
N VAL A 240 -12.69 1.50 -4.18
CA VAL A 240 -11.26 1.63 -3.92
C VAL A 240 -10.88 3.10 -3.79
N ASP A 241 -11.35 3.95 -4.71
CA ASP A 241 -11.18 5.40 -4.69
C ASP A 241 -12.55 6.12 -4.78
N PRO A 242 -13.12 6.53 -3.64
CA PRO A 242 -14.42 7.22 -3.61
C PRO A 242 -14.43 8.55 -4.35
N SER A 243 -13.28 9.23 -4.48
CA SER A 243 -13.20 10.52 -5.16
C SER A 243 -13.26 10.34 -6.67
N HIS A 244 -12.51 9.38 -7.20
CA HIS A 244 -12.60 8.98 -8.61
C HIS A 244 -13.99 8.44 -8.95
N GLY A 245 -14.55 7.59 -8.09
CA GLY A 245 -15.91 7.10 -8.21
C GLY A 245 -16.95 8.22 -8.26
N MET A 246 -16.79 9.27 -7.45
CA MET A 246 -17.69 10.41 -7.48
C MET A 246 -17.63 11.18 -8.80
N ASN A 247 -16.44 11.38 -9.37
CA ASN A 247 -16.28 12.03 -10.67
C ASN A 247 -16.92 11.22 -11.81
N LEU A 248 -16.82 9.88 -11.76
CA LEU A 248 -17.49 9.01 -12.73
C LEU A 248 -19.02 9.09 -12.61
N LEU A 249 -19.54 9.24 -11.39
CA LEU A 249 -20.98 9.48 -11.18
C LEU A 249 -21.42 10.85 -11.70
N ASP A 250 -20.59 11.89 -11.56
CA ASP A 250 -20.85 13.21 -12.15
C ASP A 250 -20.92 13.11 -13.69
N GLU A 251 -19.94 12.44 -14.31
CA GLU A 251 -19.90 12.27 -15.76
C GLU A 251 -21.09 11.44 -16.29
N ALA A 252 -21.51 10.41 -15.55
CA ALA A 252 -22.69 9.64 -15.88
C ALA A 252 -23.98 10.47 -15.79
N GLU A 253 -24.07 11.36 -14.82
CA GLU A 253 -25.23 12.25 -14.63
C GLU A 253 -25.33 13.29 -15.76
N ASP A 254 -24.20 13.91 -16.13
CA ASP A 254 -24.12 14.82 -17.27
C ASP A 254 -24.50 14.13 -18.60
N ASP A 255 -24.09 12.87 -18.77
CA ASP A 255 -24.41 12.09 -19.96
C ASP A 255 -25.90 11.70 -20.03
N ILE A 256 -26.53 11.39 -18.89
CA ILE A 256 -27.98 11.21 -18.79
C ILE A 256 -28.71 12.48 -19.20
N GLU A 257 -28.30 13.63 -18.68
CA GLU A 257 -28.96 14.91 -18.97
C GLU A 257 -28.81 15.31 -20.44
N ARG A 258 -27.61 15.12 -21.01
CA ARG A 258 -27.35 15.33 -22.43
C ARG A 258 -28.23 14.41 -23.31
N SER A 259 -28.31 13.13 -22.97
CA SER A 259 -29.09 12.15 -23.73
C SER A 259 -30.60 12.44 -23.69
N LEU A 260 -31.10 12.89 -22.53
CA LEU A 260 -32.48 13.33 -22.37
C LEU A 260 -32.78 14.60 -23.18
N SER A 261 -31.89 15.59 -23.15
CA SER A 261 -32.02 16.82 -23.96
C SER A 261 -32.08 16.49 -25.45
N LEU A 262 -31.15 15.68 -25.94
CA LEU A 262 -31.12 15.25 -27.35
C LEU A 262 -32.38 14.48 -27.76
N SER A 263 -32.87 13.61 -26.88
CA SER A 263 -34.11 12.86 -27.14
C SER A 263 -35.33 13.79 -27.24
N GLY A 264 -35.40 14.81 -26.38
CA GLY A 264 -36.43 15.85 -26.44
C GLY A 264 -36.36 16.66 -27.73
N ASP A 265 -35.17 17.10 -28.13
CA ASP A 265 -34.97 17.87 -29.36
C ASP A 265 -35.35 17.07 -30.61
N VAL A 266 -35.03 15.77 -30.65
CA VAL A 266 -35.38 14.89 -31.78
C VAL A 266 -36.89 14.71 -31.89
N GLU A 267 -37.60 14.54 -30.78
CA GLU A 267 -39.07 14.39 -30.82
C GLU A 267 -39.74 15.69 -31.27
N ALA A 268 -39.25 16.85 -30.83
CA ALA A 268 -39.74 18.16 -31.29
C ALA A 268 -39.56 18.34 -32.80
N ILE A 269 -38.39 18.00 -33.36
CA ILE A 269 -38.15 18.05 -34.81
C ILE A 269 -39.07 17.08 -35.56
N ARG A 270 -39.33 15.89 -34.98
CA ARG A 270 -40.21 14.89 -35.59
C ARG A 270 -41.66 15.35 -35.65
N GLU A 271 -42.13 16.03 -34.60
CA GLU A 271 -43.47 16.64 -34.57
C GLU A 271 -43.61 17.78 -35.58
N ASP A 272 -42.64 18.69 -35.64
CA ASP A 272 -42.61 19.78 -36.63
C ASP A 272 -42.59 19.24 -38.08
N ALA A 273 -41.78 18.21 -38.33
CA ALA A 273 -41.71 17.59 -39.65
C ALA A 273 -43.03 16.91 -40.06
N ARG A 274 -43.76 16.31 -39.11
CA ARG A 274 -45.11 15.76 -39.37
C ARG A 274 -46.11 16.86 -39.67
N ALA A 275 -46.12 17.92 -38.85
CA ALA A 275 -47.03 19.05 -39.04
C ALA A 275 -46.83 19.78 -40.37
N ALA A 276 -45.61 19.77 -40.93
CA ALA A 276 -45.32 20.35 -42.24
C ALA A 276 -45.72 19.46 -43.43
N MET A 277 -46.04 18.18 -43.21
CA MET A 277 -46.46 17.24 -44.26
C MET A 277 -47.99 17.08 -44.37
N ASP A 278 -48.73 17.54 -43.36
CA ASP A 278 -50.21 17.63 -43.36
C ASP A 278 -50.69 19.00 -43.89
#